data_AF-A0A9W9HRV5-F1
#
_entry.id   AF-A0A9W9HRV5-F1
#
_cell.length_a   1.000
_cell.length_b   1.000
_cell.length_c   1.000
_cell.angle_alpha   90.00
_cell.angle_beta   90.00
_cell.angle_gamma   90.00
#
_symmetry.space_group_name_H-M   'P 1'
#
loop_
_entity.id
_entity.type
_entity.pdbx_description
1 polymer ?
#
loop_
_entity_poly.entity_id
_entity_poly.type
_entity_poly.pdbx_seq_one_letter_code
_entity_poly.pdbx_strand_id
1 'polypeptide(L)'
;MLTPAPNQSPHIDTPTEKRDPQSSVLDDGLQYETTDREPLRIALTSIKSLRSAVRSTMHNTLTEMFASHTYVGMVDESRRLAAIQSGVKLYLIDYGLACNEFFYQIGLTDFGNFGVIKLEPPPKVVDLLQIAAEVEQEQHHNKNGDEAESIFANAAEMVAQTLFERREMLDEYFSMKISDEGELLTIPLLLKGYVPSLAKLPLFLLRLGPYVDWNSEEECFRTFLRELAAFYTPEKLPIPPPSAASKESAGEAESTQPNPMDETSSEEDPMISNRRLQMARMLEYAIFPALRARLVATSRMLQGVVEVADLKGLYRVFERC
;
A
#
# COMPACT_ATOMS: atom_id res chain seq x y z
N MET A 1 -32.34 -41.02 62.59
CA MET A 1 -32.80 -39.94 61.68
C MET A 1 -31.61 -39.56 60.82
N LEU A 2 -31.63 -40.02 59.57
CA LEU A 2 -30.55 -39.92 58.59
C LEU A 2 -30.92 -38.81 57.60
N THR A 3 -30.02 -37.84 57.44
CA THR A 3 -30.09 -36.77 56.43
C THR A 3 -29.55 -37.28 55.09
N PRO A 4 -30.20 -37.00 53.95
CA PRO A 4 -29.73 -37.44 52.64
C PRO A 4 -28.77 -36.42 51.99
N ALA A 5 -27.80 -36.96 51.26
CA ALA A 5 -26.82 -36.25 50.44
C ALA A 5 -27.44 -35.59 49.19
N PRO A 6 -26.88 -34.49 48.67
CA PRO A 6 -27.26 -33.98 47.36
C PRO A 6 -26.35 -34.50 46.23
N ASN A 7 -27.04 -34.75 45.13
CA ASN A 7 -26.64 -35.30 43.83
C ASN A 7 -25.47 -34.55 43.17
N GLN A 8 -24.51 -35.31 42.62
CA GLN A 8 -23.53 -34.83 41.64
C GLN A 8 -24.14 -34.92 40.23
N SER A 9 -23.95 -33.88 39.42
CA SER A 9 -24.19 -33.89 37.97
C SER A 9 -22.94 -33.35 37.30
N PRO A 10 -22.37 -34.00 36.26
CA PRO A 10 -21.15 -33.54 35.63
C PRO A 10 -21.50 -32.51 34.55
N HIS A 11 -21.12 -31.24 34.74
CA HIS A 11 -21.09 -30.28 33.66
C HIS A 11 -19.77 -30.43 32.91
N ILE A 12 -19.88 -30.86 31.65
CA ILE A 12 -18.82 -30.90 30.66
C ILE A 12 -18.69 -29.47 30.12
N ASP A 13 -17.67 -28.75 30.56
CA ASP A 13 -17.30 -27.46 29.99
C ASP A 13 -16.58 -27.70 28.66
N THR A 14 -17.33 -27.52 27.58
CA THR A 14 -16.80 -27.43 26.21
C THR A 14 -16.45 -25.96 25.96
N PRO A 15 -15.25 -25.61 25.46
CA PRO A 15 -14.93 -24.22 25.19
C PRO A 15 -15.81 -23.73 24.04
N THR A 16 -16.73 -22.83 24.35
CA THR A 16 -17.59 -22.17 23.37
C THR A 16 -16.74 -21.13 22.65
N GLU A 17 -16.37 -21.39 21.40
CA GLU A 17 -15.84 -20.37 20.49
C GLU A 17 -16.83 -19.19 20.43
N LYS A 18 -16.49 -18.09 21.10
CA LYS A 18 -17.15 -16.81 20.85
C LYS A 18 -16.66 -16.30 19.51
N ARG A 19 -17.42 -16.58 18.44
CA ARG A 19 -17.29 -15.86 17.18
C ARG A 19 -17.65 -14.40 17.41
N ASP A 20 -16.67 -13.51 17.28
CA ASP A 20 -16.89 -12.08 17.18
C ASP A 20 -17.77 -11.76 15.96
N PRO A 21 -18.83 -10.94 16.09
CA PRO A 21 -19.76 -10.64 15.01
C PRO A 21 -19.24 -9.58 14.02
N GLN A 22 -17.92 -9.43 13.87
CA GLN A 22 -17.27 -8.46 12.97
C GLN A 22 -16.26 -9.10 12.00
N SER A 23 -16.49 -10.34 11.55
CA SER A 23 -15.83 -10.82 10.33
C SER A 23 -16.38 -10.06 9.14
N SER A 24 -15.89 -8.84 8.93
CA SER A 24 -16.23 -8.06 7.75
C SER A 24 -15.73 -8.84 6.52
N VAL A 25 -16.54 -8.88 5.47
CA VAL A 25 -16.25 -9.50 4.16
C VAL A 25 -15.01 -8.89 3.47
N LEU A 26 -14.31 -7.97 4.14
CA LEU A 26 -13.10 -7.27 3.72
C LEU A 26 -11.81 -8.04 4.00
N ASP A 27 -11.86 -9.12 4.80
CA ASP A 27 -10.63 -9.65 5.40
C ASP A 27 -9.78 -10.55 4.51
N ASP A 28 -10.29 -11.09 3.40
CA ASP A 28 -9.51 -11.91 2.43
C ASP A 28 -8.56 -12.96 3.08
N GLY A 29 -8.93 -13.51 4.24
CA GLY A 29 -8.12 -14.45 5.01
C GLY A 29 -7.12 -13.85 6.02
N LEU A 30 -7.05 -12.52 6.13
CA LEU A 30 -6.28 -11.84 7.18
C LEU A 30 -6.93 -12.04 8.55
N GLN A 31 -6.08 -12.21 9.56
CA GLN A 31 -6.48 -12.33 10.95
C GLN A 31 -5.85 -11.20 11.74
N TYR A 32 -6.68 -10.40 12.40
CA TYR A 32 -6.20 -9.31 13.24
C TYR A 32 -6.16 -9.74 14.70
N GLU A 33 -4.98 -9.58 15.29
CA GLU A 33 -4.78 -9.71 16.73
C GLU A 33 -4.46 -8.33 17.30
N THR A 34 -5.09 -7.99 18.43
CA THR A 34 -4.69 -6.80 19.19
C THR A 34 -3.61 -7.21 20.16
N THR A 35 -2.54 -6.43 20.24
CA THR A 35 -1.43 -6.68 21.18
C THR A 35 -1.52 -5.71 22.35
N ASP A 36 -1.15 -6.17 23.54
CA ASP A 36 -1.06 -5.35 24.75
C ASP A 36 0.27 -4.55 24.82
N ARG A 37 0.90 -4.28 23.67
CA ARG A 37 2.19 -3.58 23.61
C ARG A 37 1.99 -2.14 24.09
N GLU A 38 2.76 -1.74 25.10
CA GLU A 38 2.77 -0.35 25.55
C GLU A 38 3.36 0.57 24.47
N PRO A 39 2.68 1.70 24.13
CA PRO A 39 3.20 2.64 23.16
C PRO A 39 4.53 3.27 23.62
N LEU A 40 5.53 3.22 22.76
CA LEU A 40 6.82 3.85 22.98
C LEU A 40 6.71 5.37 22.85
N ARG A 41 7.16 6.08 23.88
CA ARG A 41 7.21 7.55 23.87
C ARG A 41 8.41 8.06 23.06
N ILE A 42 8.18 8.41 21.79
CA ILE A 42 9.21 8.98 20.93
C ILE A 42 9.39 10.48 21.20
N ALA A 43 10.56 10.86 21.72
CA ALA A 43 10.91 12.26 22.00
C ALA A 43 11.98 12.86 21.08
N LEU A 44 12.38 12.12 20.03
CA LEU A 44 13.43 12.49 19.09
C LEU A 44 13.16 13.81 18.36
N THR A 45 14.18 14.66 18.26
CA THR A 45 14.11 15.95 17.57
C THR A 45 13.99 15.77 16.06
N SER A 46 14.64 14.77 15.49
CA SER A 46 14.54 14.38 14.08
C SER A 46 13.10 14.15 13.64
N ILE A 47 12.35 13.28 14.34
CA ILE A 47 10.94 13.01 14.04
C ILE A 47 10.05 14.25 14.24
N LYS A 48 10.32 15.09 15.24
CA LYS A 48 9.60 16.37 15.44
C LYS A 48 9.86 17.34 14.28
N SER A 49 11.10 17.43 13.82
CA SER A 49 11.51 18.24 12.66
C SER A 49 10.78 17.79 11.40
N LEU A 50 10.78 16.49 11.10
CA LEU A 50 10.11 15.91 9.93
C LEU A 50 8.58 16.12 9.96
N ARG A 51 7.94 15.95 11.12
CA ARG A 51 6.52 16.28 11.29
C ARG A 51 6.24 17.77 11.05
N SER A 52 7.13 18.65 11.50
CA SER A 52 7.04 20.09 11.27
C SER A 52 7.21 20.45 9.80
N ALA A 53 8.10 19.77 9.08
CA ALA A 53 8.33 19.97 7.64
C ALA A 53 7.09 19.59 6.79
N VAL A 54 6.34 18.56 7.17
CA VAL A 54 5.05 18.25 6.54
C VAL A 54 4.05 19.38 6.80
N ARG A 55 3.93 19.84 8.05
CA ARG A 55 2.99 20.91 8.43
C ARG A 55 3.29 22.24 7.73
N SER A 56 4.56 22.58 7.51
CA SER A 56 4.93 23.83 6.82
C SER A 56 4.57 23.85 5.34
N THR A 57 4.33 22.68 4.73
CA THR A 57 3.95 22.55 3.31
C THR A 57 2.46 22.23 3.10
N MET A 58 1.68 22.21 4.19
CA MET A 58 0.25 21.92 4.18
C MET A 58 -0.54 22.90 3.30
N HIS A 59 -1.47 22.36 2.52
CA HIS A 59 -2.38 23.12 1.67
C HIS A 59 -3.82 23.00 2.18
N ASN A 60 -4.29 24.01 2.92
CA ASN A 60 -5.56 23.97 3.67
C ASN A 60 -6.77 23.56 2.82
N THR A 61 -6.97 24.17 1.65
CA THR A 61 -8.11 23.87 0.78
C THR A 61 -8.08 22.43 0.25
N LEU A 62 -6.87 21.90 0.03
CA LEU A 62 -6.72 20.53 -0.46
C LEU A 62 -6.95 19.53 0.68
N THR A 63 -6.47 19.85 1.88
CA THR A 63 -6.76 19.09 3.10
C THR A 63 -8.25 19.04 3.37
N GLU A 64 -8.96 20.17 3.25
CA GLU A 64 -10.42 20.23 3.42
C GLU A 64 -11.16 19.42 2.36
N MET A 65 -10.68 19.45 1.11
CA MET A 65 -11.24 18.64 0.03
C MET A 65 -11.10 17.14 0.33
N PHE A 66 -9.91 16.67 0.75
CA PHE A 66 -9.73 15.29 1.19
C PHE A 66 -10.52 14.98 2.48
N ALA A 67 -10.68 15.92 3.42
CA ALA A 67 -11.46 15.68 4.64
C ALA A 67 -12.97 15.53 4.40
N SER A 68 -13.48 16.12 3.30
CA SER A 68 -14.92 16.14 2.96
C SER A 68 -15.28 15.31 1.73
N HIS A 69 -14.33 14.59 1.14
CA HIS A 69 -14.57 13.87 -0.11
C HIS A 69 -15.54 12.71 0.07
N THR A 70 -16.32 12.41 -0.95
CA THR A 70 -17.03 11.15 -1.16
C THR A 70 -16.31 10.38 -2.26
N TYR A 71 -15.91 9.14 -1.98
CA TYR A 71 -15.29 8.29 -3.00
C TYR A 71 -16.35 7.89 -4.03
N VAL A 72 -16.06 8.09 -5.31
CA VAL A 72 -16.98 7.74 -6.41
C VAL A 72 -16.58 6.41 -7.02
N GLY A 73 -15.28 6.22 -7.27
CA GLY A 73 -14.79 4.98 -7.85
C GLY A 73 -13.36 5.08 -8.40
N MET A 74 -12.78 3.93 -8.69
CA MET A 74 -11.49 3.82 -9.38
C MET A 74 -11.72 4.05 -10.88
N VAL A 75 -10.85 4.84 -11.51
CA VAL A 75 -11.01 5.27 -12.91
C VAL A 75 -9.99 4.59 -13.81
N ASP A 76 -8.71 4.53 -13.40
CA ASP A 76 -7.64 3.92 -14.20
C ASP A 76 -6.58 3.32 -13.27
N GLU A 77 -6.40 2.00 -13.28
CA GLU A 77 -5.42 1.32 -12.42
C GLU A 77 -3.98 1.44 -12.93
N SER A 78 -3.78 1.67 -14.23
CA SER A 78 -2.46 1.80 -14.85
C SER A 78 -1.85 3.17 -14.56
N ARG A 79 -2.69 4.21 -14.55
CA ARG A 79 -2.30 5.59 -14.22
C ARG A 79 -2.51 5.93 -12.75
N ARG A 80 -3.20 5.06 -12.01
CA ARG A 80 -3.59 5.23 -10.61
C ARG A 80 -4.51 6.44 -10.39
N LEU A 81 -5.57 6.51 -11.17
CA LEU A 81 -6.57 7.57 -11.10
C LEU A 81 -7.85 7.07 -10.43
N ALA A 82 -8.38 7.87 -9.52
CA ALA A 82 -9.67 7.65 -8.87
C ALA A 82 -10.51 8.93 -8.90
N ALA A 83 -11.83 8.77 -8.95
CA ALA A 83 -12.77 9.86 -8.89
C ALA A 83 -13.26 10.07 -7.46
N ILE A 84 -13.25 11.32 -7.02
CA ILE A 84 -13.87 11.73 -5.76
C ILE A 84 -14.76 12.95 -5.99
N GLN A 85 -15.84 13.04 -5.24
CA GLN A 85 -16.66 14.24 -5.16
C GLN A 85 -16.31 15.02 -3.90
N SER A 86 -16.13 16.33 -4.00
CA SER A 86 -16.05 17.21 -2.84
C SER A 86 -16.91 18.45 -3.07
N GLY A 87 -17.88 18.64 -2.18
CA GLY A 87 -18.96 19.62 -2.39
C GLY A 87 -19.75 19.32 -3.66
N VAL A 88 -19.78 20.29 -4.57
CA VAL A 88 -20.47 20.19 -5.87
C VAL A 88 -19.56 19.76 -7.03
N LYS A 89 -18.26 19.58 -6.77
CA LYS A 89 -17.26 19.31 -7.80
C LYS A 89 -16.84 17.85 -7.81
N LEU A 90 -16.60 17.33 -9.01
CA LEU A 90 -16.01 16.03 -9.26
C LEU A 90 -14.53 16.23 -9.61
N TYR A 91 -13.67 15.48 -8.95
CA TYR A 91 -12.23 15.52 -9.13
C TYR A 91 -11.70 14.15 -9.55
N LEU A 92 -10.67 14.18 -10.37
CA LEU A 92 -9.80 13.04 -10.66
C LEU A 92 -8.52 13.20 -9.85
N ILE A 93 -8.14 12.15 -9.12
CA ILE A 93 -7.03 12.15 -8.17
C ILE A 93 -6.03 11.06 -8.56
N ASP A 94 -4.74 11.41 -8.63
CA ASP A 94 -3.64 10.44 -8.60
C ASP A 94 -3.56 9.84 -7.18
N TYR A 95 -4.21 8.70 -6.99
CA TYR A 95 -4.20 8.03 -5.70
C TYR A 95 -2.82 7.46 -5.38
N GLY A 96 -1.94 7.26 -6.36
CA GLY A 96 -0.55 6.87 -6.13
C GLY A 96 0.21 7.96 -5.40
N LEU A 97 0.11 9.22 -5.86
CA LEU A 97 0.72 10.37 -5.19
C LEU A 97 0.10 10.59 -3.80
N ALA A 98 -1.23 10.51 -3.70
CA ALA A 98 -1.92 10.69 -2.42
C ALA A 98 -1.54 9.63 -1.38
N CYS A 99 -1.49 8.35 -1.78
CA CYS A 99 -1.07 7.25 -0.91
C CYS A 99 0.39 7.40 -0.48
N ASN A 100 1.29 7.83 -1.38
CA ASN A 100 2.69 8.02 -1.03
C ASN A 100 2.88 9.08 0.06
N GLU A 101 2.24 10.25 -0.08
CA GLU A 101 2.28 11.27 0.97
C GLU A 101 1.57 10.81 2.25
N PHE A 102 0.46 10.08 2.13
CA PHE A 102 -0.29 9.57 3.26
C PHE A 102 0.50 8.55 4.09
N PHE A 103 1.08 7.53 3.46
CA PHE A 103 1.86 6.50 4.16
C PHE A 103 3.15 7.06 4.76
N TYR A 104 3.74 8.08 4.14
CA TYR A 104 4.85 8.82 4.75
C TYR A 104 4.41 9.51 6.06
N GLN A 105 3.23 10.13 6.07
CA GLN A 105 2.68 10.77 7.27
C GLN A 105 2.28 9.77 8.36
N ILE A 106 1.71 8.62 8.00
CA ILE A 106 1.50 7.51 8.94
C ILE A 106 2.84 7.07 9.52
N GLY A 107 3.84 6.86 8.66
CA GLY A 107 5.21 6.54 9.05
C GLY A 107 5.77 7.48 10.11
N LEU A 108 5.58 8.79 9.92
CA LEU A 108 5.98 9.80 10.90
C LEU A 108 5.14 9.79 12.17
N THR A 109 3.84 9.52 12.08
CA THR A 109 2.91 9.58 13.22
C THR A 109 3.12 8.38 14.13
N ASP A 110 3.20 7.20 13.55
CA ASP A 110 3.24 5.90 14.23
C ASP A 110 4.68 5.38 14.40
N PHE A 111 5.69 6.21 14.16
CA PHE A 111 7.10 5.89 14.36
C PHE A 111 7.33 5.23 15.73
N GLY A 112 8.00 4.07 15.73
CA GLY A 112 8.23 3.22 16.92
C GLY A 112 7.00 2.49 17.47
N ASN A 113 5.84 2.63 16.84
CA ASN A 113 4.54 2.17 17.33
C ASN A 113 3.68 1.52 16.23
N PHE A 114 4.29 1.03 15.15
CA PHE A 114 3.55 0.34 14.10
C PHE A 114 3.00 -0.99 14.61
N GLY A 115 1.82 -1.37 14.09
CA GLY A 115 1.41 -2.77 14.13
C GLY A 115 2.34 -3.64 13.28
N VAL A 116 2.12 -4.95 13.27
CA VAL A 116 2.96 -5.91 12.54
C VAL A 116 2.12 -6.72 11.56
N ILE A 117 2.66 -6.94 10.37
CA ILE A 117 2.24 -7.99 9.46
C ILE A 117 3.29 -9.09 9.56
N LYS A 118 2.88 -10.29 9.98
CA LYS A 118 3.75 -11.47 10.05
C LYS A 118 3.83 -12.12 8.67
N LEU A 119 5.04 -12.48 8.24
CA LEU A 119 5.25 -13.21 6.99
C LEU A 119 5.40 -14.69 7.31
N GLU A 120 4.52 -15.52 6.74
CA GLU A 120 4.54 -16.97 6.93
C GLU A 120 4.35 -17.69 5.59
N PRO A 121 5.34 -18.48 5.12
CA PRO A 121 6.67 -18.67 5.71
C PRO A 121 7.54 -17.40 5.61
N PRO A 122 8.51 -17.19 6.52
CA PRO A 122 9.38 -16.02 6.47
C PRO A 122 10.38 -16.15 5.30
N PRO A 123 10.41 -15.22 4.34
CA PRO A 123 11.36 -15.27 3.24
C PRO A 123 12.77 -14.85 3.67
N LYS A 124 13.80 -15.45 3.07
CA LYS A 124 15.18 -15.01 3.27
C LYS A 124 15.40 -13.67 2.60
N VAL A 125 16.02 -12.73 3.33
CA VAL A 125 16.30 -11.38 2.82
C VAL A 125 17.21 -11.44 1.59
N VAL A 126 18.21 -12.33 1.58
CA VAL A 126 19.14 -12.51 0.47
C VAL A 126 18.41 -12.96 -0.80
N ASP A 127 17.49 -13.94 -0.69
CA ASP A 127 16.73 -14.44 -1.84
C ASP A 127 15.84 -13.35 -2.45
N LEU A 128 15.19 -12.53 -1.60
CA LEU A 128 14.41 -11.38 -2.04
C LEU A 128 15.28 -10.34 -2.77
N LEU A 129 16.47 -10.06 -2.25
CA LEU A 129 17.39 -9.10 -2.86
C LEU A 129 17.94 -9.62 -4.20
N GLN A 130 18.18 -10.93 -4.31
CA GLN A 130 18.61 -11.57 -5.54
C GLN A 130 17.53 -11.44 -6.64
N ILE A 131 16.26 -11.72 -6.31
CA ILE A 131 15.12 -11.52 -7.21
C ILE A 131 15.07 -10.07 -7.73
N ALA A 132 15.28 -9.09 -6.84
CA ALA A 132 15.27 -7.68 -7.23
C ALA A 132 16.45 -7.31 -8.14
N ALA A 133 17.63 -7.83 -7.85
CA ALA A 133 18.83 -7.58 -8.64
C ALA A 133 18.71 -8.14 -10.06
N GLU A 134 18.14 -9.34 -10.21
CA GLU A 134 17.87 -9.97 -11.52
C GLU A 134 16.90 -9.11 -12.36
N VAL A 135 15.81 -8.63 -11.77
CA VAL A 135 14.84 -7.77 -12.46
C VAL A 135 15.46 -6.44 -12.91
N GLU A 136 16.29 -5.82 -12.06
CA GLU A 136 16.98 -4.57 -12.42
C GLU A 136 18.04 -4.82 -13.52
N GLN A 137 18.77 -5.94 -13.45
CA GLN A 137 19.73 -6.34 -14.49
C GLN A 137 19.05 -6.51 -15.86
N GLU A 138 17.92 -7.21 -15.93
CA GLU A 138 17.16 -7.38 -17.19
C GLU A 138 16.69 -6.04 -17.76
N GLN A 139 16.23 -5.11 -16.91
CA GLN A 139 15.80 -3.79 -17.35
C GLN A 139 16.97 -2.91 -17.81
N HIS A 140 18.15 -3.08 -17.22
CA HIS A 140 19.36 -2.33 -17.56
C HIS A 140 20.07 -2.89 -18.80
N HIS A 141 20.13 -4.21 -18.98
CA HIS A 141 20.68 -4.86 -20.18
C HIS A 141 19.96 -4.38 -21.45
N ASN A 142 18.66 -4.14 -21.37
CA ASN A 142 17.86 -3.60 -22.46
C ASN A 142 18.15 -2.11 -22.78
N LYS A 143 18.94 -1.42 -21.95
CA LYS A 143 19.17 0.04 -22.07
C LYS A 143 20.65 0.42 -22.26
N ASN A 144 21.61 -0.24 -21.62
CA ASN A 144 23.05 0.04 -21.72
C ASN A 144 23.86 -1.26 -21.46
N GLY A 145 24.77 -1.62 -22.36
CA GLY A 145 25.54 -2.89 -22.32
C GLY A 145 26.49 -3.08 -21.11
N ASP A 146 27.04 -4.31 -21.05
CA ASP A 146 27.92 -5.08 -20.14
C ASP A 146 28.63 -4.45 -18.91
N GLU A 147 28.70 -3.12 -18.71
CA GLU A 147 29.34 -2.52 -17.53
C GLU A 147 28.44 -2.55 -16.26
N ALA A 148 27.13 -2.71 -16.43
CA ALA A 148 26.16 -2.69 -15.33
C ALA A 148 26.07 -4.02 -14.55
N GLU A 149 26.53 -5.13 -15.14
CA GLU A 149 26.29 -6.48 -14.61
C GLU A 149 26.99 -6.74 -13.26
N SER A 150 28.21 -6.22 -13.09
CA SER A 150 29.02 -6.43 -11.87
C SER A 150 28.57 -5.62 -10.65
N ILE A 151 27.86 -4.50 -10.88
CA ILE A 151 27.40 -3.61 -9.80
C ILE A 151 26.21 -4.24 -9.07
N PHE A 152 25.26 -4.81 -9.82
CA PHE A 152 24.05 -5.40 -9.26
C PHE A 152 24.28 -6.75 -8.59
N ALA A 153 25.25 -7.55 -9.09
CA ALA A 153 25.58 -8.85 -8.49
C ALA A 153 26.05 -8.74 -7.03
N ASN A 154 26.89 -7.73 -6.73
CA ASN A 154 27.36 -7.49 -5.36
C ASN A 154 26.38 -6.64 -4.52
N ALA A 155 25.44 -5.94 -5.16
CA ALA A 155 24.51 -5.06 -4.47
C ALA A 155 23.60 -5.83 -3.50
N ALA A 156 23.11 -7.00 -3.90
CA ALA A 156 22.24 -7.82 -3.05
C ALA A 156 22.92 -8.19 -1.72
N GLU A 157 24.16 -8.68 -1.76
CA GLU A 157 24.91 -9.07 -0.55
C GLU A 157 25.23 -7.85 0.34
N MET A 158 25.66 -6.73 -0.25
CA MET A 158 25.96 -5.51 0.51
C MET A 158 24.72 -4.94 1.21
N VAL A 159 23.57 -4.96 0.53
CA VAL A 159 22.31 -4.50 1.12
C VAL A 159 21.83 -5.46 2.19
N ALA A 160 21.93 -6.77 1.97
CA ALA A 160 21.59 -7.78 2.98
C ALA A 160 22.40 -7.58 4.27
N GLN A 161 23.70 -7.38 4.13
CA GLN A 161 24.60 -7.11 5.25
C GLN A 161 24.22 -5.82 6.00
N THR A 162 23.92 -4.75 5.26
CA THR A 162 23.50 -3.47 5.86
C THR A 162 22.20 -3.63 6.65
N LEU A 163 21.21 -4.33 6.09
CA LEU A 163 19.93 -4.58 6.77
C LEU A 163 20.11 -5.45 8.01
N PHE A 164 21.01 -6.44 7.95
CA PHE A 164 21.32 -7.31 9.08
C PHE A 164 22.02 -6.53 10.21
N GLU A 165 23.00 -5.69 9.89
CA GLU A 165 23.70 -4.83 10.87
C GLU A 165 22.76 -3.82 11.56
N ARG A 166 21.69 -3.41 10.88
CA ARG A 166 20.72 -2.43 11.37
C ARG A 166 19.42 -3.05 11.89
N ARG A 167 19.31 -4.38 11.96
CA ARG A 167 18.07 -5.11 12.27
C ARG A 167 17.41 -4.72 13.61
N GLU A 168 18.20 -4.40 14.64
CA GLU A 168 17.67 -3.98 15.94
C GLU A 168 16.91 -2.65 15.83
N MET A 169 17.49 -1.69 15.11
CA MET A 169 16.88 -0.39 14.85
C MET A 169 15.63 -0.52 13.96
N LEU A 170 15.68 -1.42 12.96
CA LEU A 170 14.56 -1.70 12.07
C LEU A 170 13.37 -2.31 12.82
N ASP A 171 13.62 -3.21 13.78
CA ASP A 171 12.58 -3.78 14.64
C ASP A 171 12.03 -2.73 15.62
N GLU A 172 12.91 -1.98 16.31
CA GLU A 172 12.51 -1.01 17.32
C GLU A 172 11.66 0.13 16.74
N TYR A 173 12.11 0.74 15.63
CA TYR A 173 11.47 1.94 15.08
C TYR A 173 10.46 1.66 13.98
N PHE A 174 10.64 0.61 13.18
CA PHE A 174 9.83 0.35 12.00
C PHE A 174 9.06 -0.97 12.06
N SER A 175 9.15 -1.72 13.17
CA SER A 175 8.50 -3.03 13.33
C SER A 175 8.83 -4.01 12.18
N MET A 176 10.04 -3.87 11.60
CA MET A 176 10.55 -4.70 10.52
C MET A 176 11.64 -5.63 11.08
N LYS A 177 11.25 -6.87 11.40
CA LYS A 177 12.09 -7.81 12.13
C LYS A 177 12.79 -8.79 11.19
N ILE A 178 14.11 -8.92 11.35
CA ILE A 178 14.95 -9.90 10.65
C ILE A 178 15.54 -10.86 11.69
N SER A 179 15.42 -12.17 11.45
CA SER A 179 15.96 -13.22 12.33
C SER A 179 17.49 -13.27 12.31
N ASP A 180 18.09 -14.01 13.24
CA ASP A 180 19.54 -14.25 13.25
C ASP A 180 20.00 -15.05 12.01
N GLU A 181 19.10 -15.82 11.42
CA GLU A 181 19.30 -16.58 10.18
C GLU A 181 19.11 -15.75 8.89
N GLY A 182 18.75 -14.47 9.01
CA GLY A 182 18.55 -13.57 7.87
C GLY A 182 17.17 -13.69 7.21
N GLU A 183 16.16 -14.17 7.94
CA GLU A 183 14.78 -14.30 7.47
C GLU A 183 13.95 -13.08 7.87
N LEU A 184 13.15 -12.55 6.96
CA LEU A 184 12.26 -11.43 7.22
C LEU A 184 10.97 -11.93 7.88
N LEU A 185 10.82 -11.66 9.18
CA LEU A 185 9.69 -12.15 9.97
C LEU A 185 8.48 -11.23 9.90
N THR A 186 8.71 -9.91 9.89
CA THR A 186 7.63 -8.91 9.94
C THR A 186 7.90 -7.69 9.08
N ILE A 187 6.80 -7.04 8.66
CA ILE A 187 6.78 -5.70 8.06
C ILE A 187 5.75 -4.82 8.79
N PRO A 188 5.88 -3.48 8.80
CA PRO A 188 4.98 -2.59 9.55
C PRO A 188 3.54 -2.59 9.05
N LEU A 189 2.55 -2.77 9.91
CA LEU A 189 1.15 -2.54 9.58
C LEU A 189 0.82 -1.04 9.65
N LEU A 190 0.81 -0.34 8.51
CA LEU A 190 0.50 1.10 8.44
C LEU A 190 -1.00 1.42 8.50
N LEU A 191 -1.84 0.52 7.97
CA LEU A 191 -3.29 0.75 7.89
C LEU A 191 -4.04 -0.58 8.02
N LYS A 192 -4.95 -0.66 8.98
CA LYS A 192 -5.86 -1.81 9.13
C LYS A 192 -6.73 -1.96 7.88
N GLY A 193 -6.89 -3.20 7.40
CA GLY A 193 -7.63 -3.48 6.17
C GLY A 193 -6.83 -3.21 4.89
N TYR A 194 -5.52 -2.96 4.99
CA TYR A 194 -4.64 -2.73 3.85
C TYR A 194 -3.35 -3.53 3.95
N VAL A 195 -3.05 -4.28 2.90
CA VAL A 195 -1.77 -4.97 2.71
C VAL A 195 -1.18 -4.54 1.37
N PRO A 196 0.08 -4.04 1.34
CA PRO A 196 0.72 -3.66 0.10
C PRO A 196 0.99 -4.88 -0.78
N SER A 197 1.16 -4.69 -2.08
CA SER A 197 1.58 -5.79 -2.95
C SER A 197 2.97 -6.27 -2.55
N LEU A 198 3.05 -7.51 -2.06
CA LEU A 198 4.31 -8.16 -1.68
C LEU A 198 5.21 -8.44 -2.89
N ALA A 199 4.69 -8.37 -4.13
CA ALA A 199 5.52 -8.41 -5.33
C ALA A 199 6.53 -7.26 -5.40
N LYS A 200 6.29 -6.17 -4.66
CA LYS A 200 7.21 -5.02 -4.56
C LYS A 200 8.22 -5.15 -3.43
N LEU A 201 8.10 -6.17 -2.57
CA LEU A 201 8.96 -6.35 -1.42
C LEU A 201 10.45 -6.54 -1.81
N PRO A 202 10.79 -7.37 -2.82
CA PRO A 202 12.16 -7.47 -3.34
C PRO A 202 12.78 -6.11 -3.66
N LEU A 203 12.11 -5.34 -4.53
CA LEU A 203 12.61 -4.06 -5.00
C LEU A 203 12.67 -3.02 -3.87
N PHE A 204 11.71 -3.02 -2.96
CA PHE A 204 11.75 -2.18 -1.77
C PHE A 204 13.03 -2.44 -0.96
N LEU A 205 13.35 -3.70 -0.64
CA LEU A 205 14.54 -4.04 0.12
C LEU A 205 15.81 -3.63 -0.61
N LEU A 206 15.91 -3.87 -1.92
CA LEU A 206 17.07 -3.48 -2.72
C LEU A 206 17.28 -1.96 -2.71
N ARG A 207 16.20 -1.18 -2.78
CA ARG A 207 16.23 0.29 -2.75
C ARG A 207 16.71 0.84 -1.40
N LEU A 208 16.55 0.10 -0.30
CA LEU A 208 17.06 0.54 1.01
C LEU A 208 18.59 0.71 1.04
N GLY A 209 19.33 0.06 0.14
CA GLY A 209 20.77 0.27 0.00
C GLY A 209 21.13 1.69 -0.44
N PRO A 210 20.89 2.06 -1.72
CA PRO A 210 21.35 3.32 -2.28
C PRO A 210 20.48 4.53 -1.91
N TYR A 211 19.20 4.34 -1.54
CA TYR A 211 18.28 5.46 -1.31
C TYR A 211 18.12 5.85 0.15
N VAL A 212 18.63 5.06 1.10
CA VAL A 212 18.59 5.40 2.52
C VAL A 212 19.95 5.91 3.00
N ASP A 213 19.97 7.10 3.59
CA ASP A 213 21.17 7.61 4.23
C ASP A 213 21.29 7.07 5.66
N TRP A 214 22.06 6.01 5.83
CA TRP A 214 22.28 5.35 7.13
C TRP A 214 23.24 6.10 8.07
N ASN A 215 23.77 7.26 7.67
CA ASN A 215 24.80 7.99 8.41
C ASN A 215 24.24 9.17 9.21
N SER A 216 23.11 9.74 8.80
CA SER A 216 22.46 10.88 9.44
C SER A 216 21.12 10.45 10.03
N GLU A 217 20.88 10.66 11.32
CA GLU A 217 19.65 10.21 12.01
C GLU A 217 18.37 10.74 11.32
N GLU A 218 18.28 12.06 11.14
CA GLU A 218 17.09 12.68 10.53
C GLU A 218 16.93 12.26 9.07
N GLU A 219 18.03 12.15 8.34
CA GLU A 219 17.99 11.76 6.93
C GLU A 219 17.61 10.28 6.78
N CYS A 220 18.20 9.40 7.58
CA CYS A 220 17.88 7.98 7.65
C CYS A 220 16.38 7.77 7.83
N PHE A 221 15.78 8.41 8.83
CA PHE A 221 14.34 8.30 9.08
C PHE A 221 13.52 8.88 7.92
N ARG A 222 13.95 10.02 7.37
CA ARG A 222 13.27 10.66 6.24
C ARG A 222 13.26 9.76 5.01
N THR A 223 14.43 9.29 4.58
CA THR A 223 14.59 8.50 3.37
C THR A 223 14.00 7.11 3.52
N PHE A 224 14.18 6.46 4.68
CA PHE A 224 13.57 5.16 4.95
C PHE A 224 12.04 5.24 4.91
N LEU A 225 11.43 6.22 5.60
CA LEU A 225 9.97 6.38 5.58
C LEU A 225 9.43 6.72 4.19
N ARG A 226 10.23 7.38 3.34
CA ARG A 226 9.86 7.65 1.94
C ARG A 226 9.88 6.38 1.09
N GLU A 227 10.88 5.53 1.25
CA GLU A 227 10.94 4.22 0.60
C GLU A 227 9.82 3.30 1.11
N LEU A 228 9.56 3.31 2.42
CA LEU A 228 8.43 2.58 3.01
C LEU A 228 7.11 3.07 2.44
N ALA A 229 6.90 4.38 2.31
CA ALA A 229 5.70 4.92 1.71
C ALA A 229 5.55 4.53 0.22
N ALA A 230 6.65 4.46 -0.54
CA ALA A 230 6.65 3.97 -1.91
C ALA A 230 6.27 2.48 -1.99
N PHE A 231 6.77 1.67 -1.05
CA PHE A 231 6.37 0.27 -0.92
C PHE A 231 4.89 0.10 -0.55
N TYR A 232 4.32 0.98 0.29
CA TYR A 232 2.89 0.93 0.64
C TYR A 232 1.97 1.59 -0.38
N THR A 233 2.50 2.35 -1.34
CA THR A 233 1.68 2.95 -2.40
C THR A 233 1.13 1.87 -3.34
N PRO A 234 -0.17 1.80 -3.66
CA PRO A 234 -0.67 0.75 -4.56
C PRO A 234 0.06 0.73 -5.91
N GLU A 235 0.33 -0.47 -6.41
CA GLU A 235 1.01 -0.70 -7.67
C GLU A 235 0.18 -0.28 -8.89
N LYS A 236 0.84 -0.15 -10.03
CA LYS A 236 0.18 0.03 -11.32
C LYS A 236 -0.17 -1.35 -11.87
N LEU A 237 -1.41 -1.54 -12.27
CA LEU A 237 -1.82 -2.78 -12.94
C LEU A 237 -1.84 -2.57 -14.46
N PRO A 238 -1.55 -3.62 -15.26
CA PRO A 238 -1.71 -3.57 -16.71
C PRO A 238 -3.12 -3.16 -17.12
N ILE A 239 -3.24 -2.57 -18.31
CA ILE A 239 -4.55 -2.23 -18.88
C ILE A 239 -5.28 -3.54 -19.17
N PRO A 240 -6.54 -3.71 -18.72
CA PRO A 240 -7.31 -4.92 -19.00
C PRO A 240 -7.51 -5.08 -20.52
N PRO A 241 -7.53 -6.32 -21.04
CA PRO A 241 -7.83 -6.54 -22.46
C PRO A 241 -9.23 -5.98 -22.78
N PRO A 242 -9.46 -5.48 -24.01
CA PRO A 242 -10.75 -4.95 -24.40
C PRO A 242 -11.82 -6.05 -24.28
N SER A 243 -12.71 -5.89 -23.30
CA SER A 243 -13.88 -6.77 -23.14
C SER A 243 -14.74 -6.73 -24.41
N ALA A 244 -15.31 -7.87 -24.80
CA ALA A 244 -16.21 -7.99 -25.94
C ALA A 244 -17.42 -7.02 -25.90
N ALA A 245 -17.78 -6.50 -24.72
CA ALA A 245 -18.84 -5.49 -24.54
C ALA A 245 -18.48 -4.11 -25.12
N SER A 246 -17.20 -3.83 -25.39
CA SER A 246 -16.75 -2.59 -26.03
C SER A 246 -17.00 -2.55 -27.55
N LYS A 247 -17.43 -3.66 -28.17
CA LYS A 247 -17.70 -3.72 -29.62
C LYS A 247 -19.08 -3.22 -30.04
N GLU A 248 -20.02 -3.01 -29.13
CA GLU A 248 -21.39 -2.60 -29.48
C GLU A 248 -21.61 -1.07 -29.51
N SER A 249 -20.61 -0.27 -29.11
CA SER A 249 -20.72 1.21 -29.09
C SER A 249 -19.79 1.94 -30.05
N ALA A 250 -18.97 1.23 -30.84
CA ALA A 250 -18.21 1.80 -31.95
C ALA A 250 -19.04 1.70 -33.23
N GLY A 251 -19.96 2.65 -33.42
CA GLY A 251 -20.61 2.87 -34.72
C GLY A 251 -19.58 3.21 -35.79
N GLU A 252 -19.60 2.42 -36.86
CA GLU A 252 -19.13 2.68 -38.23
C GLU A 252 -18.13 3.84 -38.45
N ALA A 253 -16.84 3.52 -38.51
CA ALA A 253 -15.88 4.25 -39.35
C ALA A 253 -14.61 3.40 -39.66
N GLU A 254 -14.52 3.02 -40.93
CA GLU A 254 -13.32 2.80 -41.76
C GLU A 254 -12.23 1.77 -41.36
N SER A 255 -12.31 0.65 -42.08
CA SER A 255 -11.23 -0.19 -42.62
C SER A 255 -9.78 0.16 -42.23
N THR A 256 -9.23 -0.62 -41.29
CA THR A 256 -7.80 -0.91 -41.26
C THR A 256 -7.63 -2.43 -41.20
N GLN A 257 -6.83 -2.99 -42.11
CA GLN A 257 -6.61 -4.43 -42.24
C GLN A 257 -6.07 -5.04 -40.92
N PRO A 258 -6.48 -6.26 -40.54
CA PRO A 258 -5.94 -6.92 -39.35
C PRO A 258 -4.49 -7.36 -39.59
N ASN A 259 -3.58 -6.90 -38.72
CA ASN A 259 -2.23 -7.45 -38.61
C ASN A 259 -2.33 -8.91 -38.14
N PRO A 260 -1.65 -9.89 -38.78
CA PRO A 260 -1.80 -11.30 -38.45
C PRO A 260 -0.86 -11.79 -37.33
N MET A 261 -0.64 -11.01 -36.26
CA MET A 261 0.25 -11.41 -35.15
C MET A 261 -0.28 -11.19 -33.72
N ASP A 262 -1.54 -10.76 -33.53
CA ASP A 262 -2.16 -10.72 -32.19
C ASP A 262 -2.97 -12.01 -31.94
N GLU A 263 -2.26 -13.14 -31.79
CA GLU A 263 -2.80 -14.37 -31.17
C GLU A 263 -2.28 -14.52 -29.73
N THR A 264 -2.35 -13.46 -28.93
CA THR A 264 -2.16 -13.57 -27.48
C THR A 264 -3.52 -13.54 -26.79
N SER A 265 -3.95 -14.71 -26.34
CA SER A 265 -5.05 -15.00 -25.39
C SER A 265 -5.89 -13.79 -24.95
N SER A 266 -7.13 -13.72 -25.42
CA SER A 266 -8.13 -12.70 -25.07
C SER A 266 -8.61 -12.73 -23.60
N GLU A 267 -7.92 -13.43 -22.72
CA GLU A 267 -8.29 -13.65 -21.32
C GLU A 267 -7.23 -13.01 -20.42
N GLU A 268 -7.65 -12.13 -19.52
CA GLU A 268 -6.78 -11.52 -18.51
C GLU A 268 -6.30 -12.59 -17.53
N ASP A 269 -5.03 -12.53 -17.13
CA ASP A 269 -4.49 -13.42 -16.10
C ASP A 269 -5.37 -13.34 -14.83
N PRO A 270 -5.89 -14.48 -14.33
CA PRO A 270 -6.76 -14.50 -13.16
C PRO A 270 -6.12 -13.87 -11.92
N MET A 271 -4.80 -13.90 -11.80
CA MET A 271 -4.07 -13.25 -10.71
C MET A 271 -4.17 -11.73 -10.80
N ILE A 272 -4.05 -11.16 -12.00
CA ILE A 272 -4.19 -9.73 -12.25
C ILE A 272 -5.63 -9.29 -11.99
N SER A 273 -6.61 -10.05 -12.49
CA SER A 273 -8.04 -9.75 -12.29
C SER A 273 -8.44 -9.77 -10.81
N ASN A 274 -8.00 -10.79 -10.05
CA ASN A 274 -8.25 -10.85 -8.61
C ASN A 274 -7.56 -9.69 -7.87
N ARG A 275 -6.30 -9.39 -8.22
CA ARG A 275 -5.58 -8.28 -7.61
C ARG A 275 -6.24 -6.93 -7.87
N ARG A 276 -6.82 -6.73 -9.07
CA ARG A 276 -7.60 -5.55 -9.44
C ARG A 276 -8.82 -5.38 -8.54
N LEU A 277 -9.59 -6.45 -8.32
CA LEU A 277 -10.73 -6.45 -7.41
C LEU A 277 -10.33 -6.16 -5.95
N GLN A 278 -9.24 -6.79 -5.49
CA GLN A 278 -8.70 -6.57 -4.16
C GLN A 278 -8.28 -5.11 -3.97
N MET A 279 -7.57 -4.52 -4.94
CA MET A 279 -7.17 -3.12 -4.91
C MET A 279 -8.36 -2.16 -4.89
N ALA A 280 -9.38 -2.42 -5.71
CA ALA A 280 -10.59 -1.60 -5.75
C ALA A 280 -11.27 -1.55 -4.36
N ARG A 281 -11.40 -2.72 -3.71
CA ARG A 281 -11.98 -2.84 -2.35
C ARG A 281 -11.12 -2.12 -1.30
N MET A 282 -9.81 -2.33 -1.33
CA MET A 282 -8.89 -1.66 -0.41
C MET A 282 -8.93 -0.14 -0.58
N LEU A 283 -9.04 0.36 -1.80
CA LEU A 283 -9.20 1.79 -2.05
C LEU A 283 -10.50 2.31 -1.41
N GLU A 284 -11.63 1.68 -1.71
CA GLU A 284 -12.95 2.11 -1.25
C GLU A 284 -13.14 2.02 0.27
N TYR A 285 -12.70 0.92 0.89
CA TYR A 285 -13.05 0.60 2.28
C TYR A 285 -11.92 0.84 3.29
N ALA A 286 -10.66 0.95 2.84
CA ALA A 286 -9.53 1.21 3.74
C ALA A 286 -8.86 2.56 3.43
N ILE A 287 -8.35 2.75 2.22
CA ILE A 287 -7.49 3.91 1.88
C ILE A 287 -8.29 5.21 1.90
N PHE A 288 -9.34 5.36 1.07
CA PHE A 288 -10.08 6.62 0.99
C PHE A 288 -10.73 7.03 2.32
N PRO A 289 -11.33 6.12 3.11
CA PRO A 289 -11.75 6.44 4.47
C PRO A 289 -10.60 6.94 5.35
N ALA A 290 -9.41 6.34 5.27
CA ALA A 290 -8.25 6.75 6.04
C ALA A 290 -7.66 8.09 5.58
N LEU A 291 -7.65 8.36 4.27
CA LEU A 291 -7.30 9.65 3.69
C LEU A 291 -8.24 10.74 4.23
N ARG A 292 -9.55 10.46 4.25
CA ARG A 292 -10.56 11.39 4.80
C ARG A 292 -10.28 11.75 6.25
N ALA A 293 -9.89 10.76 7.05
CA ALA A 293 -9.76 10.92 8.49
C ALA A 293 -8.44 11.59 8.92
N ARG A 294 -7.33 11.37 8.18
CA ARG A 294 -5.99 11.65 8.70
C ARG A 294 -5.03 12.35 7.73
N LEU A 295 -5.33 12.45 6.43
CA LEU A 295 -4.38 13.04 5.48
C LEU A 295 -4.25 14.56 5.71
N VAL A 296 -3.02 15.03 5.87
CA VAL A 296 -2.66 16.45 5.73
C VAL A 296 -2.14 16.66 4.31
N ALA A 297 -2.95 17.24 3.43
CA ALA A 297 -2.53 17.40 2.04
C ALA A 297 -1.44 18.48 1.92
N THR A 298 -0.39 18.19 1.15
CA THR A 298 0.73 19.13 0.93
C THR A 298 0.62 19.80 -0.43
N SER A 299 1.30 20.93 -0.60
CA SER A 299 1.29 21.70 -1.85
C SER A 299 1.76 20.88 -3.07
N ARG A 300 2.63 19.88 -2.86
CA ARG A 300 3.07 18.94 -3.92
C ARG A 300 1.90 18.15 -4.51
N MET A 301 0.86 17.88 -3.73
CA MET A 301 -0.27 17.05 -4.16
C MET A 301 -1.20 17.75 -5.15
N LEU A 302 -1.09 19.07 -5.32
CA LEU A 302 -1.90 19.83 -6.28
C LEU A 302 -1.75 19.32 -7.72
N GLN A 303 -0.57 18.86 -8.12
CA GLN A 303 -0.33 18.30 -9.45
C GLN A 303 -1.10 17.00 -9.71
N GLY A 304 -1.52 16.30 -8.65
CA GLY A 304 -2.24 15.04 -8.72
C GLY A 304 -3.76 15.20 -8.60
N VAL A 305 -4.29 16.43 -8.69
CA VAL A 305 -5.72 16.72 -8.55
C VAL A 305 -6.20 17.56 -9.72
N VAL A 306 -7.23 17.07 -10.42
CA VAL A 306 -7.86 17.78 -11.54
C VAL A 306 -9.36 17.81 -11.34
N GLU A 307 -9.96 19.00 -11.40
CA GLU A 307 -11.42 19.15 -11.47
C GLU A 307 -11.90 18.75 -12.86
N VAL A 308 -12.85 17.82 -12.94
CA VAL A 308 -13.36 17.29 -14.21
C VAL A 308 -14.80 17.70 -14.49
N ALA A 309 -15.60 17.96 -13.46
CA ALA A 309 -16.98 18.41 -13.61
C ALA A 309 -17.49 19.16 -12.38
N ASP A 310 -18.56 19.94 -12.55
CA ASP A 310 -19.34 20.57 -11.49
C ASP A 310 -20.82 20.18 -11.66
N LEU A 311 -21.45 19.74 -10.58
CA LEU A 311 -22.86 19.35 -10.53
C LEU A 311 -23.78 20.49 -11.01
N LYS A 312 -23.44 21.75 -10.73
CA LYS A 312 -24.22 22.89 -11.23
C LYS A 312 -24.23 22.97 -12.76
N GLY A 313 -23.13 22.58 -13.40
CA GLY A 313 -23.03 22.48 -14.85
C GLY A 313 -23.84 21.30 -15.39
N LEU A 314 -23.73 20.14 -14.73
CA LEU A 314 -24.46 18.92 -15.13
C LEU A 314 -25.98 19.09 -15.04
N TYR A 315 -26.49 19.71 -13.98
CA TYR A 315 -27.93 19.95 -13.82
C TYR A 315 -28.54 20.92 -14.84
N ARG A 316 -27.74 21.61 -15.65
CA ARG A 316 -28.26 22.42 -16.77
C ARG A 316 -28.52 21.61 -18.03
N VAL A 317 -27.93 20.42 -18.13
CA VAL A 317 -28.01 19.54 -19.32
C VAL A 317 -28.86 18.31 -19.00
N PHE A 318 -28.72 17.75 -17.80
CA PHE A 318 -29.45 16.57 -17.35
C PHE A 318 -30.64 16.99 -16.48
N GLU A 319 -31.83 17.01 -17.07
CA GLU A 319 -33.09 17.31 -16.38
C GLU A 319 -33.89 16.02 -16.08
N ARG A 320 -34.80 16.12 -15.11
CA ARG A 320 -35.75 15.03 -14.80
C ARG A 320 -36.74 14.82 -15.96
N CYS A 321 -37.08 13.56 -16.25
CA CYS A 321 -38.11 13.19 -17.23
C CYS A 321 -39.49 13.73 -16.86
#